data_AF-A0A661RCN6-F1
#
_entry.id   AF-A0A661RCN6-F1
#
_cell.length_a   1.000
_cell.length_b   1.000
_cell.length_c   1.000
_cell.angle_alpha   90.00
_cell.angle_beta   90.00
_cell.angle_gamma   90.00
#
_symmetry.space_group_name_H-M   'P 1'
#
loop_
_entity.id
_entity.type
_entity.pdbx_description
1 polymer ?
#
loop_
_entity_poly.entity_id
_entity_poly.type
_entity_poly.pdbx_seq_one_letter_code
_entity_poly.pdbx_strand_id
1 'polypeptide(L)' 'MILHIDMDAFFAAVEQRDNPDLRNKPIIVAGNSKRSVVSTASYEAR' A
#
# COMPACT_ATOMS: atom_id res chain seq x y z
N MET A 1 24.42 4.60 18.81
CA MET A 1 23.00 4.18 18.71
C MET A 1 22.64 4.14 17.24
N ILE A 2 22.07 3.05 16.75
CA ILE A 2 21.59 2.91 15.37
C ILE A 2 20.09 2.66 15.46
N LEU A 3 19.31 3.41 14.68
CA LEU A 3 17.86 3.32 14.63
C LEU A 3 17.43 2.96 13.20
N HIS A 4 16.45 2.06 13.08
CA HIS A 4 15.85 1.67 11.80
C HIS A 4 14.38 2.08 11.82
N ILE A 5 13.92 2.72 10.75
CA ILE A 5 12.54 3.19 10.60
C ILE A 5 12.06 2.68 9.24
N ASP A 6 10.89 2.06 9.24
CA ASP A 6 10.20 1.57 8.04
C ASP A 6 8.76 2.09 8.02
N MET A 7 8.21 2.30 6.83
CA MET A 7 6.87 2.87 6.67
C MET A 7 5.82 1.77 6.48
N ASP A 8 4.74 1.85 7.25
CA ASP A 8 3.63 0.91 7.20
C ASP A 8 2.91 0.95 5.84
N ALA A 9 2.88 -0.21 5.17
CA ALA A 9 2.18 -0.40 3.90
C ALA A 9 2.41 0.75 2.90
N PHE A 10 3.66 1.20 2.77
CA PHE A 10 4.05 2.50 2.20
C PHE A 10 3.26 2.93 0.95
N PHE A 11 3.24 2.11 -0.11
CA PHE A 11 2.54 2.49 -1.34
C PHE A 11 1.01 2.58 -1.15
N ALA A 12 0.40 1.68 -0.39
CA ALA A 12 -1.04 1.77 -0.11
C ALA A 12 -1.36 3.01 0.76
N ALA A 13 -0.50 3.35 1.71
CA ALA A 13 -0.66 4.53 2.55
C ALA A 13 -0.56 5.84 1.75
N VAL A 14 0.33 5.91 0.75
CA VAL A 14 0.41 7.05 -0.18
C VAL A 14 -0.88 7.18 -1.00
N GLU A 15 -1.36 6.09 -1.60
CA GLU A 15 -2.60 6.11 -2.39
C GLU A 15 -3.83 6.50 -1.54
N GLN A 16 -3.94 6.02 -0.29
CA GLN A 16 -5.03 6.42 0.62
C GLN A 16 -4.91 7.86 1.14
N ARG A 17 -3.70 8.42 1.18
CA ARG A 17 -3.49 9.83 1.52
C ARG A 17 -3.95 10.71 0.35
N ASP A 18 -3.53 10.36 -0.86
CA ASP A 18 -3.77 11.14 -2.08
C ASP A 18 -5.21 10.98 -2.59
N ASN A 19 -5.82 9.81 -2.38
CA ASN A 19 -7.24 9.54 -2.59
C ASN A 19 -7.91 9.08 -1.28
N PRO A 20 -8.47 10.01 -0.48
CA PRO A 20 -9.11 9.71 0.80
C PRO A 20 -10.26 8.70 0.72
N ASP A 21 -10.91 8.55 -0.44
CA ASP A 21 -11.99 7.57 -0.62
C ASP A 21 -11.50 6.12 -0.57
N LEU A 22 -10.19 5.88 -0.66
CA LEU A 22 -9.58 4.56 -0.53
C LEU A 22 -9.30 4.16 0.92
N ARG A 23 -9.44 5.07 1.88
CA ARG A 23 -9.23 4.78 3.31
C ARG A 23 -10.26 3.78 3.81
N ASN A 24 -9.84 2.89 4.70
CA ASN A 24 -10.67 1.82 5.25
C ASN A 24 -11.23 0.85 4.20
N LYS A 25 -10.65 0.80 3.00
CA LYS A 25 -11.03 -0.14 1.95
C LYS A 25 -9.89 -1.13 1.70
N PRO A 26 -10.21 -2.39 1.37
CA PRO A 26 -9.21 -3.37 0.97
C PRO A 26 -8.65 -3.01 -0.41
N ILE A 27 -7.49 -2.35 -0.42
CA ILE A 27 -6.76 -1.96 -1.64
C ILE A 27 -5.42 -2.67 -1.78
N ILE A 28 -5.00 -2.82 -3.04
CA ILE A 28 -3.72 -3.38 -3.47
C ILE A 28 -3.07 -2.42 -4.47
N VAL A 29 -1.76 -2.22 -4.35
CA VAL A 29 -0.92 -1.56 -5.37
C VAL A 29 -0.17 -2.62 -6.15
N ALA A 30 -0.32 -2.63 -7.47
CA ALA A 30 0.32 -3.58 -8.39
C ALA A 30 0.54 -2.95 -9.78
N GLY A 31 1.40 -3.56 -10.59
CA GLY A 31 1.62 -3.14 -11.98
C GLY A 31 0.41 -3.44 -12.89
N ASN A 32 0.28 -2.69 -13.99
CA ASN A 32 -0.77 -2.90 -14.99
C ASN A 32 -0.32 -3.86 -16.11
N SER A 33 -0.09 -5.14 -15.78
CA SER A 33 0.29 -6.17 -16.75
C SER A 33 -0.30 -7.52 -16.36
N LYS A 34 -0.57 -8.39 -17.34
CA LYS A 34 -1.22 -9.70 -17.10
C LYS A 34 -0.43 -10.63 -16.16
N ARG A 35 0.88 -10.39 -15.99
CA ARG A 35 1.77 -11.20 -15.12
C ARG A 35 2.31 -10.41 -13.92
N SER A 36 1.75 -9.25 -13.61
CA SER A 36 2.15 -8.49 -12.43
C SER A 36 1.75 -9.20 -11.14
N VAL A 37 2.49 -8.93 -10.07
CA VAL A 37 2.20 -9.37 -8.71
C VAL A 37 1.90 -8.17 -7.82
N VAL A 38 1.38 -8.44 -6.64
CA VAL A 38 1.12 -7.43 -5.60
C VAL A 38 2.44 -6.81 -5.14
N SER A 39 2.53 -5.47 -5.17
CA SER A 39 3.67 -4.74 -4.61
C SER A 39 3.42 -4.36 -3.15
N THR A 40 2.20 -3.96 -2.80
CA THR A 40 1.80 -3.65 -1.42
C THR A 40 0.30 -3.88 -1.26
N ALA A 41 -0.12 -4.32 -0.07
CA ALA A 41 -1.51 -4.42 0.32
C ALA A 41 -1.76 -3.54 1.55
N SER A 42 -2.90 -2.86 1.55
CA SER A 42 -3.46 -2.20 2.74
C SER A 42 -3.73 -3.21 3.86
N TYR A 43 -3.84 -2.74 5.11
CA TYR A 43 -4.14 -3.63 6.24
C TYR A 43 -5.48 -4.33 6.08
N GLU A 44 -6.46 -3.64 5.51
CA GLU A 44 -7.80 -4.15 5.23
C GLU A 44 -7.81 -5.27 4.18
N ALA A 45 -6.77 -5.34 3.34
CA ALA A 45 -6.59 -6.38 2.33
C ALA A 45 -5.65 -7.52 2.75
N ARG A 46 -5.02 -7.44 3.94
CA ARG A 46 -4.13 -8.49 4.46
C ARG A 46 -4.89 -9.69 5.00
#